data_AF-A0A973ZKQ7-F1
#
_entry.id   AF-A0A973ZKQ7-F1
#
_cell.length_a   1.000
_cell.length_b   1.000
_cell.length_c   1.000
_cell.angle_alpha   90.00
_cell.angle_beta   90.00
_cell.angle_gamma   90.00
#
_symmetry.space_group_name_H-M   'P 1'
#
loop_
_entity.id
_entity.type
_entity.pdbx_description
1 polymer ?
#
loop_
_entity_poly.entity_id
_entity_poly.type
_entity_poly.pdbx_seq_one_letter_code
_entity_poly.pdbx_strand_id
1 'polypeptide(L)'
;RRHDTLAWPRRLDATRLTEAAAALVGEHDFAAYCKRKENATTIRMITRLDWRRDPDGILVATIQADAFCQNMVRSLVGALLVAGDGRRPPEWPASQLSRETRADDVPVVGPHGLTLVEVGYPETAAELAERSERTRRLRSPERVTGDLPETPAR
;
A
#
# COMPACT_ATOMS: atom_id res chain seq x y z
N ARG A 1 -0.95 -3.50 24.08
CA ARG A 1 -1.18 -3.75 22.65
C ARG A 1 0.10 -4.21 21.93
N ARG A 2 0.85 -5.19 22.47
CA ARG A 2 2.14 -5.61 21.86
C ARG A 2 1.98 -6.62 20.73
N HIS A 3 0.80 -7.25 20.64
CA HIS A 3 0.50 -8.33 19.71
C HIS A 3 -0.28 -7.85 18.48
N ASP A 4 -0.72 -6.59 18.52
CA ASP A 4 -1.66 -5.95 17.60
C ASP A 4 -1.22 -4.52 17.24
N THR A 5 -0.12 -4.01 17.80
CA THR A 5 0.45 -2.70 17.47
C THR A 5 1.96 -2.80 17.35
N LEU A 6 2.50 -2.25 16.27
CA LEU A 6 3.94 -2.17 16.05
C LEU A 6 4.54 -1.05 16.92
N ALA A 7 5.46 -1.41 17.80
CA ALA A 7 6.28 -0.43 18.50
C ALA A 7 7.34 0.15 17.56
N TRP A 8 7.47 1.48 17.53
CA TRP A 8 8.49 2.19 16.77
C TRP A 8 9.34 3.07 17.69
N PRO A 9 10.67 2.93 17.70
CA PRO A 9 11.53 3.57 18.70
C PRO A 9 11.75 5.07 18.44
N ARG A 10 11.36 5.58 17.28
CA ARG A 10 11.57 6.98 16.88
C ARG A 10 10.24 7.72 16.81
N ARG A 11 10.28 9.02 17.08
CA ARG A 11 9.13 9.90 16.86
C ARG A 11 8.79 9.93 15.38
N LEU A 12 7.51 9.81 15.06
CA LEU A 12 6.98 9.91 13.71
C LEU A 12 6.36 11.29 13.51
N ASP A 13 6.66 11.91 12.38
CA ASP A 13 6.05 13.13 11.90
C ASP A 13 4.83 12.78 11.03
N ALA A 14 3.64 13.18 11.48
CA ALA A 14 2.39 12.90 10.78
C ALA A 14 2.32 13.60 9.41
N THR A 15 2.90 14.79 9.27
CA THR A 15 2.90 15.53 8.01
C THR A 15 3.71 14.77 6.96
N ARG A 16 4.91 14.31 7.34
CA ARG A 16 5.76 13.48 6.47
C ARG A 16 5.11 12.16 6.09
N LEU A 17 4.42 11.53 7.03
CA LEU A 17 3.68 10.29 6.77
C LEU A 17 2.57 10.51 5.73
N THR A 18 1.82 11.62 5.87
CA THR A 18 0.76 12.00 4.93
C THR A 18 1.33 12.33 3.54
N GLU A 19 2.39 13.12 3.47
CA GLU A 19 3.07 13.47 2.21
C GLU A 19 3.58 12.22 1.48
N ALA A 20 4.27 11.33 2.19
CA ALA A 20 4.80 10.10 1.64
C ALA A 20 3.70 9.11 1.21
N ALA A 21 2.57 9.09 1.94
CA ALA A 21 1.41 8.27 1.63
C ALA A 21 0.72 8.72 0.34
N ALA A 22 0.52 10.03 0.16
CA ALA A 22 -0.20 10.58 -0.98
C ALA A 22 0.42 10.16 -2.33
N ALA A 23 1.75 10.12 -2.41
CA ALA A 23 2.46 9.77 -3.64
C ALA A 23 2.40 8.28 -4.02
N LEU A 24 1.84 7.42 -3.15
CA LEU A 24 1.68 5.99 -3.40
C LEU A 24 0.23 5.61 -3.80
N VAL A 25 -0.71 6.56 -3.73
CA VAL A 25 -2.10 6.37 -4.18
C VAL A 25 -2.14 6.37 -5.72
N GLY A 26 -2.99 5.54 -6.30
CA GLY A 26 -3.12 5.34 -7.75
C GLY A 26 -2.62 3.97 -8.22
N GLU A 27 -2.58 3.80 -9.54
CA GLU A 27 -2.06 2.58 -10.19
C GLU A 27 -0.54 2.70 -10.40
N HIS A 28 0.21 1.76 -9.83
CA HIS A 28 1.67 1.72 -9.92
C HIS A 28 2.19 0.30 -10.00
N ASP A 29 3.41 0.13 -10.50
CA ASP A 29 4.17 -1.10 -10.30
C ASP A 29 4.82 -1.10 -8.90
N PHE A 30 4.36 -2.00 -8.03
CA PHE A 30 4.86 -2.13 -6.67
C PHE A 30 5.96 -3.19 -6.54
N ALA A 31 6.69 -3.53 -7.60
CA ALA A 31 7.74 -4.55 -7.60
C ALA A 31 8.76 -4.36 -6.45
N ALA A 32 9.14 -3.12 -6.16
CA ALA A 32 10.01 -2.76 -5.04
C ALA A 32 9.49 -3.21 -3.66
N TYR A 33 8.18 -3.30 -3.50
CA TYR A 33 7.49 -3.64 -2.25
C TYR A 33 7.05 -5.11 -2.18
N CYS A 34 6.99 -5.78 -3.32
CA CYS A 34 6.49 -7.15 -3.42
C CYS A 34 7.59 -8.18 -3.21
N LYS A 35 7.31 -9.25 -2.44
CA LYS A 35 8.07 -10.49 -2.59
C LYS A 35 7.71 -11.10 -3.96
N ARG A 36 8.71 -11.39 -4.79
CA ARG A 36 8.51 -12.00 -6.11
C ARG A 36 7.69 -13.29 -5.98
N LYS A 37 6.69 -13.41 -6.83
CA LYS A 37 5.86 -14.60 -6.99
C LYS A 37 5.78 -14.89 -8.49
N GLU A 38 6.03 -16.14 -8.86
CA GLU A 38 5.91 -16.59 -10.25
C GLU A 38 4.47 -16.42 -10.75
N ASN A 39 4.32 -16.00 -12.01
CA ASN A 39 3.02 -15.78 -12.67
C ASN A 39 2.10 -14.75 -11.96
N ALA A 40 2.67 -13.74 -11.31
CA ALA A 40 1.91 -12.65 -10.70
C ALA A 40 2.47 -11.29 -11.13
N THR A 41 1.60 -10.38 -11.55
CA THR A 41 1.95 -8.96 -11.76
C THR A 41 2.06 -8.25 -10.41
N THR A 42 2.90 -7.23 -10.35
CA THR A 42 3.11 -6.33 -9.20
C THR A 42 2.40 -4.98 -9.38
N ILE A 43 1.72 -4.79 -10.52
CA ILE A 43 0.92 -3.60 -10.80
C ILE A 43 -0.38 -3.67 -9.99
N ARG A 44 -0.60 -2.72 -9.10
CA ARG A 44 -1.79 -2.62 -8.23
C ARG A 44 -2.29 -1.19 -8.18
N MET A 45 -3.55 -1.04 -7.79
CA MET A 45 -4.17 0.27 -7.59
C MET A 45 -4.50 0.45 -6.12
N ILE A 46 -3.77 1.35 -5.46
CA ILE A 46 -4.11 1.82 -4.11
C ILE A 46 -5.17 2.91 -4.25
N THR A 47 -6.35 2.69 -3.69
CA THR A 47 -7.45 3.67 -3.73
C THR A 47 -7.46 4.57 -2.49
N ARG A 48 -6.84 4.12 -1.40
CA ARG A 48 -6.75 4.88 -0.15
C ARG A 48 -5.46 4.51 0.57
N LEU A 49 -4.73 5.54 1.00
CA LEU A 49 -3.59 5.40 1.90
C LEU A 49 -3.49 6.65 2.76
N ASP A 50 -3.90 6.56 4.02
CA ASP A 50 -3.91 7.68 4.96
C ASP A 50 -3.49 7.25 6.36
N TRP A 51 -3.07 8.24 7.13
CA TRP A 51 -2.70 8.10 8.53
C TRP A 51 -3.65 8.90 9.41
N ARG A 52 -4.08 8.29 10.50
CA ARG A 52 -4.78 8.99 11.58
C ARG A 52 -4.13 8.69 12.91
N ARG A 53 -4.24 9.61 13.85
CA ARG A 53 -3.92 9.34 15.25
C ARG A 53 -5.22 9.01 15.97
N ASP A 54 -5.27 7.85 16.62
CA ASP A 54 -6.42 7.48 17.46
C ASP A 54 -6.38 8.19 18.83
N PRO A 55 -7.46 8.11 19.63
CA PRO A 55 -7.51 8.73 20.96
C PRO A 55 -6.43 8.23 21.94
N ASP A 56 -5.92 7.02 21.74
CA ASP A 56 -4.85 6.43 22.56
C ASP A 56 -3.45 6.89 22.11
N GLY A 57 -3.38 7.76 21.10
CA GLY A 57 -2.13 8.30 20.55
C GLY A 57 -1.42 7.37 19.56
N ILE A 58 -2.07 6.29 19.12
CA ILE A 58 -1.53 5.34 18.15
C ILE A 58 -1.74 5.90 16.74
N LEU A 59 -0.69 5.82 15.92
CA LEU A 59 -0.80 6.10 14.49
C LEU A 59 -1.34 4.87 13.76
N VAL A 60 -2.47 5.04 13.08
CA VAL A 60 -3.16 4.01 12.32
C VAL A 60 -3.06 4.36 10.85
N ALA A 61 -2.42 3.48 10.07
CA ALA A 61 -2.43 3.54 8.62
C ALA A 61 -3.63 2.76 8.07
N THR A 62 -4.43 3.37 7.21
CA THR A 62 -5.47 2.69 6.46
C THR A 62 -4.99 2.51 5.02
N ILE A 63 -5.00 1.29 4.51
CA ILE A 63 -4.62 1.00 3.12
C ILE A 63 -5.75 0.22 2.45
N GLN A 64 -6.26 0.76 1.35
CA GLN A 64 -7.25 0.11 0.50
C GLN A 64 -6.70 0.00 -0.92
N ALA A 65 -6.89 -1.16 -1.53
CA ALA A 65 -6.45 -1.43 -2.89
C ALA A 65 -7.38 -2.43 -3.58
N ASP A 66 -7.26 -2.53 -4.91
CA ASP A 66 -7.91 -3.56 -5.70
C ASP A 66 -7.38 -4.96 -5.39
N ALA A 67 -6.08 -5.07 -5.09
CA ALA A 67 -5.41 -6.25 -4.57
C ALA A 67 -4.05 -5.89 -3.97
N PHE A 68 -3.49 -6.80 -3.19
CA PHE A 68 -2.14 -6.69 -2.63
C PHE A 68 -1.26 -7.87 -3.09
N CYS A 69 0.00 -7.60 -3.40
CA CYS A 69 1.00 -8.65 -3.60
C CYS A 69 1.58 -9.13 -2.25
N GLN A 70 2.34 -10.22 -2.26
CA GLN A 70 2.96 -10.74 -1.03
C GLN A 70 3.92 -9.71 -0.42
N ASN A 71 3.80 -9.48 0.89
CA ASN A 71 4.54 -8.49 1.69
C ASN A 71 4.27 -7.00 1.38
N MET A 72 3.43 -6.68 0.39
CA MET A 72 3.20 -5.29 -0.06
C MET A 72 2.95 -4.32 1.09
N VAL A 73 1.89 -4.56 1.87
CA VAL A 73 1.44 -3.68 2.95
C VAL A 73 2.53 -3.47 3.99
N ARG A 74 3.23 -4.55 4.37
CA ARG A 74 4.30 -4.50 5.38
C ARG A 74 5.53 -3.74 4.86
N SER A 75 5.82 -3.84 3.57
CA SER A 75 6.90 -3.08 2.93
C SER A 75 6.52 -1.60 2.76
N LEU A 76 5.28 -1.29 2.37
CA LEU A 76 4.78 0.09 2.26
C LEU A 76 4.83 0.80 3.62
N VAL A 77 4.26 0.18 4.66
CA VAL A 77 4.31 0.71 6.03
C VAL A 77 5.77 0.88 6.49
N GLY A 78 6.65 -0.08 6.20
CA GLY A 78 8.07 0.04 6.51
C GLY A 78 8.72 1.27 5.86
N ALA A 79 8.46 1.50 4.58
CA ALA A 79 9.00 2.67 3.89
C ALA A 79 8.45 3.99 4.43
N LEU A 80 7.15 4.05 4.68
CA LEU A 80 6.49 5.22 5.27
C LEU A 80 7.05 5.56 6.66
N LEU A 81 7.30 4.56 7.51
CA LEU A 81 7.90 4.78 8.83
C LEU A 81 9.31 5.34 8.75
N VAL A 82 10.12 4.92 7.78
CA VAL A 82 11.48 5.46 7.54
C VAL A 82 11.42 6.91 7.06
N ALA A 83 10.43 7.26 6.24
CA ALA A 83 10.20 8.66 5.85
C ALA A 83 9.69 9.50 7.03
N GLY A 84 8.71 8.97 7.77
CA GLY A 84 8.08 9.62 8.92
C GLY A 84 9.02 9.84 10.11
N ASP A 85 10.02 8.97 10.31
CA ASP A 85 11.04 9.15 11.35
C ASP A 85 12.28 9.95 10.90
N GLY A 86 12.24 10.42 9.65
CA GLY A 86 13.18 11.33 9.01
C GLY A 86 14.49 10.73 8.52
N ARG A 87 14.64 9.40 8.53
CA ARG A 87 15.82 8.74 7.93
C ARG A 87 15.85 8.80 6.41
N ARG A 88 14.70 9.03 5.78
CA ARG A 88 14.55 9.29 4.35
C ARG A 88 13.60 10.47 4.12
N PRO A 89 13.71 11.16 2.98
CA PRO A 89 12.77 12.23 2.64
C PRO A 89 11.39 11.64 2.27
N PRO A 90 10.29 12.41 2.38
CA PRO A 90 8.92 11.95 2.08
C PRO A 90 8.72 11.40 0.66
N GLU A 91 9.52 11.82 -0.31
CA GLU A 91 9.44 11.38 -1.71
C GLU A 91 10.13 10.02 -1.93
N TRP A 92 10.95 9.56 -0.99
CA TRP A 92 11.74 8.33 -1.14
C TRP A 92 10.88 7.07 -1.34
N PRO A 93 9.74 6.87 -0.65
CA PRO A 93 8.84 5.77 -0.96
C PRO A 93 8.38 5.79 -2.43
N ALA A 94 7.87 6.91 -2.91
CA ALA A 94 7.42 7.02 -4.30
C ALA A 94 8.56 6.77 -5.31
N SER A 95 9.79 7.21 -5.00
CA SER A 95 10.93 6.93 -5.89
C SER A 95 11.24 5.44 -6.04
N GLN A 96 10.81 4.58 -5.12
CA GLN A 96 10.98 3.13 -5.23
C GLN A 96 10.07 2.50 -6.29
N LEU A 97 8.98 3.16 -6.70
CA LEU A 97 8.06 2.67 -7.73
C LEU A 97 8.72 2.57 -9.12
N SER A 98 9.85 3.27 -9.33
CA SER A 98 10.64 3.16 -10.56
C SER A 98 11.46 1.87 -10.66
N ARG A 99 11.54 1.07 -9.60
CA ARG A 99 12.32 -0.17 -9.59
C ARG A 99 11.49 -1.36 -10.07
N GLU A 100 12.08 -2.13 -10.97
CA GLU A 100 11.49 -3.37 -11.51
C GLU A 100 11.66 -4.59 -10.59
N THR A 101 12.46 -4.46 -9.54
CA THR A 101 12.77 -5.54 -8.60
C THR A 101 12.62 -5.07 -7.17
N ARG A 102 12.54 -6.06 -6.28
CA ARG A 102 12.42 -5.84 -4.84
C ARG A 102 13.54 -4.92 -4.35
N ALA A 103 13.17 -3.88 -3.60
CA ALA A 103 14.13 -2.97 -3.00
C ALA A 103 14.65 -3.55 -1.67
N ASP A 104 15.97 -3.74 -1.59
CA ASP A 104 16.65 -4.24 -0.39
C ASP A 104 16.66 -3.20 0.75
N ASP A 105 16.59 -1.91 0.40
CA ASP A 105 16.55 -0.79 1.34
C ASP A 105 15.13 -0.50 1.87
N VAL A 106 14.11 -1.21 1.40
CA VAL A 106 12.74 -1.11 1.93
C VAL A 106 12.51 -2.16 3.03
N PRO A 107 12.38 -1.74 4.31
CA PRO A 107 12.20 -2.67 5.42
C PRO A 107 10.82 -3.34 5.36
N VAL A 108 10.76 -4.61 5.77
CA VAL A 108 9.50 -5.33 5.99
C VAL A 108 9.18 -5.33 7.47
N VAL A 109 8.16 -4.58 7.89
CA VAL A 109 7.78 -4.53 9.31
C VAL A 109 7.21 -5.86 9.80
N GLY A 110 7.18 -6.08 11.12
CA GLY A 110 6.55 -7.25 11.72
C GLY A 110 5.06 -7.37 11.34
N PRO A 111 4.51 -8.59 11.22
CA PRO A 111 3.12 -8.78 10.76
C PRO A 111 2.07 -8.46 11.83
N HIS A 112 2.44 -8.44 13.11
CA HIS A 112 1.51 -8.37 14.25
C HIS A 112 0.69 -7.07 14.30
N GLY A 113 1.18 -5.97 13.73
CA GLY A 113 0.43 -4.70 13.64
C GLY A 113 -0.51 -4.59 12.45
N LEU A 114 -0.62 -5.63 11.61
CA LEU A 114 -1.48 -5.63 10.42
C LEU A 114 -2.77 -6.40 10.70
N THR A 115 -3.91 -5.79 10.37
CA THR A 115 -5.23 -6.41 10.49
C THR A 115 -6.05 -6.13 9.24
N LEU A 116 -6.73 -7.16 8.72
CA LEU A 116 -7.72 -7.00 7.65
C LEU A 116 -9.02 -6.46 8.27
N VAL A 117 -9.47 -5.31 7.80
CA VAL A 117 -10.67 -4.64 8.34
C VAL A 117 -11.92 -4.97 7.54
N GLU A 118 -11.83 -4.92 6.21
CA GLU A 118 -12.98 -5.07 5.33
C GLU A 118 -12.59 -5.69 3.98
N VAL A 119 -13.53 -6.39 3.36
CA VAL A 119 -13.48 -6.80 1.96
C VAL A 119 -14.79 -6.39 1.28
N GLY A 120 -14.72 -5.44 0.36
CA GLY A 120 -15.89 -4.97 -0.39
C GLY A 120 -16.24 -5.91 -1.55
N TYR A 121 -17.49 -6.35 -1.61
CA TYR A 121 -18.03 -7.17 -2.70
C TYR A 121 -19.06 -6.36 -3.52
N PRO A 122 -19.10 -6.50 -4.85
CA PRO A 122 -20.19 -5.98 -5.67
C PRO A 122 -21.53 -6.63 -5.30
N GLU A 123 -22.65 -5.98 -5.62
CA GLU A 123 -23.98 -6.49 -5.27
C GLU A 123 -24.39 -7.68 -6.13
N THR A 124 -23.92 -7.74 -7.37
CA THR A 124 -24.30 -8.79 -8.30
C THR A 124 -23.18 -9.80 -8.54
N ALA A 125 -23.57 -11.04 -8.84
CA ALA A 125 -22.65 -12.10 -9.21
C ALA A 125 -21.89 -11.79 -10.52
N ALA A 126 -22.52 -11.06 -11.45
CA ALA A 126 -21.90 -10.66 -12.71
C ALA A 126 -20.76 -9.66 -12.47
N GLU A 127 -21.00 -8.60 -11.70
CA GLU A 127 -19.96 -7.62 -11.34
C GLU A 127 -18.83 -8.26 -10.51
N LEU A 128 -19.16 -9.24 -9.65
CA LEU A 128 -18.16 -10.01 -8.93
C LEU A 128 -17.27 -10.82 -9.87
N ALA A 129 -17.84 -11.47 -10.88
CA ALA A 129 -17.10 -12.21 -11.89
C ALA A 129 -16.16 -11.29 -12.68
N GLU A 130 -16.67 -10.16 -13.17
CA GLU A 130 -15.87 -9.15 -13.89
C GLU A 130 -14.72 -8.60 -13.04
N ARG A 131 -14.98 -8.30 -11.76
CA ARG A 131 -13.95 -7.83 -10.83
C ARG A 131 -12.88 -8.91 -10.60
N SER A 132 -13.28 -10.17 -10.47
CA SER A 132 -12.36 -11.29 -10.34
C SER A 132 -11.42 -11.40 -11.54
N GLU A 133 -11.96 -11.29 -12.75
CA GLU A 133 -11.17 -11.30 -13.99
C GLU A 133 -10.21 -10.11 -14.06
N ARG A 134 -10.69 -8.91 -13.75
CA ARG A 134 -9.88 -7.67 -13.78
C ARG A 134 -8.73 -7.68 -12.77
N THR A 135 -8.95 -8.26 -11.59
CA THR A 135 -7.91 -8.38 -10.56
C THR A 135 -6.91 -9.50 -10.86
N ARG A 136 -7.34 -10.59 -11.52
CA ARG A 136 -6.47 -11.71 -11.90
C ARG A 136 -5.68 -11.46 -13.18
N ARG A 137 -6.15 -10.58 -14.06
CA ARG A 137 -5.49 -10.26 -15.33
C ARG A 137 -4.06 -9.77 -15.05
N LEU A 138 -3.10 -10.41 -15.70
CA LEU A 138 -1.72 -9.93 -15.73
C LEU A 138 -1.71 -8.58 -16.45
N ARG A 139 -1.38 -7.52 -15.71
CA ARG A 139 -1.21 -6.17 -16.24
C ARG A 139 0.22 -6.02 -16.73
N SER A 140 0.37 -5.34 -17.87
CA SER A 140 1.66 -4.97 -18.46
C SER A 140 1.98 -3.51 -18.15
N PRO A 141 3.25 -3.15 -17.91
CA PRO A 141 3.66 -1.79 -17.53
C PRO A 141 3.40 -0.72 -18.60
N GLU A 142 3.17 -1.09 -19.85
CA GLU A 142 2.86 -0.17 -20.97
C GLU A 142 1.54 0.62 -20.82
N ARG A 143 0.72 0.34 -19.80
CA ARG A 143 -0.63 0.94 -19.62
C ARG A 143 -0.78 1.87 -18.42
N VAL A 144 0.28 2.14 -17.64
CA VAL A 144 0.19 3.04 -16.48
C VAL A 144 0.17 4.50 -16.97
N THR A 145 -0.96 4.94 -17.50
CA THR A 145 -1.26 6.37 -17.71
C THR A 145 -2.32 6.72 -16.68
N GLY A 146 -1.96 7.58 -15.73
CA GLY A 146 -2.70 7.82 -14.49
C GLY A 146 -4.10 8.36 -14.72
N ASP A 147 -5.07 7.46 -14.82
CA ASP A 147 -6.48 7.79 -14.79
C ASP A 147 -7.12 7.09 -13.57
N LEU A 148 -7.65 7.89 -12.66
CA LEU A 148 -8.40 7.39 -11.51
C LEU A 148 -9.76 6.90 -12.04
N PRO A 149 -10.15 5.64 -11.84
CA PRO A 149 -11.52 5.26 -12.13
C PRO A 149 -12.45 6.02 -11.18
N GLU A 150 -13.50 6.63 -11.74
CA GLU A 150 -14.56 7.26 -10.97
C GLU A 150 -15.05 6.32 -9.87
N THR A 151 -15.09 6.84 -8.64
CA THR A 151 -15.62 6.10 -7.50
C THR A 151 -17.11 5.89 -7.73
N PRO A 152 -17.64 4.65 -7.77
CA PRO A 152 -19.08 4.48 -7.77
C PRO A 152 -19.59 4.94 -6.41
N ALA A 153 -20.46 5.95 -6.45
CA ALA A 153 -21.11 6.52 -5.28
C ALA A 153 -21.82 5.43 -4.47
N ARG A 154 -21.53 5.37 -3.17
CA ARG A 154 -22.44 4.91 -2.13
C ARG A 154 -22.39 5.90 -0.99
#